data_AF-A0AAN7GKF1-F1
#
_entry.id   AF-A0AAN7GKF1-F1
#
_cell.length_a   1.000
_cell.length_b   1.000
_cell.length_c   1.000
_cell.angle_alpha   90.00
_cell.angle_beta   90.00
_cell.angle_gamma   90.00
#
_symmetry.space_group_name_H-M   'P 1'
#
loop_
_entity.id
_entity.type
_entity.pdbx_description
1 polymer ?
#
loop_
_entity_poly.entity_id
_entity_poly.type
_entity_poly.pdbx_seq_one_letter_code
_entity_poly.pdbx_strand_id
1 'polypeptide(L)'
;MLAEAYDVPTEIIRNLKRDDGRGFIVNPQKRIKVMVPEEQEKETHFEEQRRGKSSRSRRYSPSWSREGADYGLEETFCTMKMRHNMETRRESDVFSRQAGRLNLVNMNKLPILGWIDMSAERGNLLPNALYSPHWSMTDHRVVYVTGGDAHVQISGSKGQNVFDERVSQGSVFVIPQFFVTVARAGNNGFEWVSFKTSSQPMQSPLAGYTSVFRALPLQIITNAYQISNREAEELKYNREHQTFLLSPSRKSIRMPVV
;
A
#
# COMPACT_ATOMS: atom_id res chain seq x y z
N MET A 1 6.12 16.26 44.09
CA MET A 1 5.85 15.24 43.04
C MET A 1 6.31 15.69 41.65
N LEU A 2 5.49 16.19 40.70
CA LEU A 2 6.01 16.44 39.33
C LEU A 2 7.04 17.59 39.25
N ALA A 3 6.83 18.67 40.00
CA ALA A 3 7.78 19.80 40.05
C ALA A 3 9.13 19.41 40.65
N GLU A 4 9.08 18.55 41.66
CA GLU A 4 10.24 17.97 42.33
C GLU A 4 10.96 16.94 41.45
N ALA A 5 10.22 16.11 40.70
CA ALA A 5 10.81 15.13 39.78
C ALA A 5 11.58 15.78 38.61
N TYR A 6 11.12 16.94 38.15
CA TYR A 6 11.81 17.72 37.12
C TYR A 6 12.79 18.76 37.68
N ASP A 7 12.87 18.92 39.01
CA ASP A 7 13.63 19.97 39.70
C ASP A 7 13.34 21.39 39.15
N VAL A 8 12.05 21.76 39.09
CA VAL A 8 11.57 23.04 38.55
C VAL A 8 10.54 23.71 39.45
N PRO A 9 10.35 25.04 39.34
CA PRO A 9 9.26 25.74 40.00
C PRO A 9 7.88 25.16 39.64
N THR A 10 6.98 25.12 40.64
CA THR A 10 5.62 24.59 40.48
C THR A 10 4.82 25.28 39.38
N GLU A 11 5.12 26.55 39.06
CA GLU A 11 4.49 27.30 37.97
C GLU A 11 4.77 26.70 36.58
N ILE A 12 5.98 26.19 36.33
CA ILE A 12 6.32 25.54 35.05
C ILE A 12 5.45 24.30 34.86
N ILE A 13 5.26 23.53 35.94
CA ILE A 13 4.37 22.36 35.93
C ILE A 13 2.91 22.75 35.76
N ARG A 14 2.47 23.88 36.35
CA ARG A 14 1.12 24.39 36.12
C ARG A 14 0.92 24.74 34.64
N ASN A 15 1.91 25.37 34.00
CA ASN A 15 1.88 25.67 32.57
C ASN A 15 1.87 24.40 31.71
N LEU A 16 2.66 23.38 32.07
CA LEU A 16 2.70 22.09 31.37
C LEU A 16 1.36 21.35 31.42
N LYS A 17 0.63 21.44 32.54
CA LYS A 17 -0.67 20.80 32.73
C LYS A 17 -1.86 21.66 32.30
N ARG A 18 -1.62 22.94 31.98
CA ARG A 18 -2.69 23.89 31.70
C ARG A 18 -3.39 23.46 30.42
N ASP A 19 -4.70 23.25 30.51
CA ASP A 19 -5.54 23.26 29.31
C ASP A 19 -5.70 24.71 28.85
N ASP A 20 -5.15 25.02 27.69
CA ASP A 20 -5.14 26.36 27.12
C ASP A 20 -6.03 26.49 25.87
N GLY A 21 -6.85 25.48 25.59
CA GLY A 21 -7.81 25.50 24.48
C GLY A 21 -7.19 25.53 23.08
N ARG A 22 -5.85 25.43 22.95
CA ARG A 22 -5.16 25.45 21.65
C ARG A 22 -5.15 24.08 20.95
N GLY A 23 -5.56 23.02 21.66
CA GLY A 23 -5.51 21.65 21.17
C GLY A 23 -4.08 21.11 21.01
N PHE A 24 -3.93 19.97 20.32
CA PHE A 24 -2.65 19.26 20.19
C PHE A 24 -1.72 19.79 19.08
N ILE A 25 -2.25 20.57 18.13
CA ILE A 25 -1.47 21.17 17.04
C ILE A 25 -1.41 22.68 17.29
N VAL A 26 -0.24 23.16 17.70
CA VAL A 26 -0.03 24.57 18.05
C VAL A 26 0.66 25.33 16.92
N ASN A 27 0.19 26.55 16.63
CA ASN A 27 0.82 27.43 15.65
C ASN A 27 1.92 28.28 16.33
N PRO A 28 3.21 28.08 16.02
CA PRO A 28 4.29 28.84 16.64
C PRO A 28 4.36 30.25 16.03
N GLN A 29 4.43 31.28 16.89
CA GLN A 29 4.54 32.68 16.47
C GLN A 29 5.86 32.99 15.73
N LYS A 30 6.90 32.16 15.95
CA LYS A 30 8.20 32.26 15.31
C LYS A 30 8.57 30.90 14.71
N ARG A 31 9.42 30.89 13.68
CA ARG A 31 9.93 29.64 13.10
C ARG A 31 10.61 28.79 14.18
N ILE A 32 10.25 27.50 14.23
CA ILE A 32 10.89 26.53 15.12
C ILE A 32 12.34 26.38 14.71
N LYS A 33 13.25 26.49 15.67
CA LYS A 33 14.68 26.24 15.48
C LYS A 33 14.97 24.82 15.91
N VAL A 34 15.40 23.99 14.98
CA VAL A 34 15.81 22.60 15.23
C VAL A 34 17.19 22.42 14.61
N MET A 35 18.04 21.60 15.24
CA MET A 35 19.31 21.20 14.63
C MET A 35 19.01 20.25 13.47
N VAL A 36 19.25 20.71 12.24
CA VAL A 36 19.06 19.94 11.01
C VAL A 36 20.43 19.90 10.31
N PRO A 37 20.91 18.74 9.85
CA PRO A 37 22.15 18.67 9.07
C PRO A 37 22.05 19.50 7.78
N GLU A 38 23.09 20.24 7.41
CA GLU A 38 23.12 21.10 6.20
C GLU A 38 22.76 20.35 4.89
N GLU A 39 22.99 19.04 4.82
CA GLU A 39 22.61 18.21 3.67
C GLU A 39 21.08 18.10 3.50
N GLN A 40 20.32 18.06 4.59
CA GLN A 40 18.86 18.02 4.55
C GLN A 40 18.25 19.36 4.12
N GLU A 41 18.91 20.49 4.42
CA GLU A 41 18.47 21.81 3.95
C GLU A 41 18.55 21.92 2.41
N LYS A 42 19.58 21.31 1.81
CA LYS A 42 19.73 21.21 0.35
C LYS A 42 18.73 20.22 -0.25
N GLU A 43 18.49 19.07 0.37
CA GLU A 43 17.49 18.10 -0.09
C GLU A 43 16.06 18.66 -0.09
N THR A 44 15.65 19.44 0.92
CA THR A 44 14.33 20.13 0.92
C THR A 44 14.18 21.11 -0.26
N HIS A 45 15.24 21.83 -0.63
CA HIS A 45 15.25 22.71 -1.80
C HIS A 45 15.22 21.93 -3.13
N PHE A 46 15.84 20.75 -3.18
CA PHE A 46 15.85 19.87 -4.36
C PHE A 46 14.55 19.08 -4.54
N GLU A 47 13.84 18.73 -3.46
CA GLU A 47 12.53 18.04 -3.51
C GLU A 47 11.41 18.97 -4.00
N GLU A 48 11.39 20.24 -3.57
CA GLU A 48 10.44 21.25 -4.08
C GLU A 48 10.58 21.52 -5.59
N GLN A 49 11.81 21.49 -6.12
CA GLN A 49 12.06 21.67 -7.56
C GLN A 49 11.79 20.42 -8.42
N ARG A 50 11.60 19.23 -7.83
CA ARG A 50 11.56 17.94 -8.54
C ARG A 50 10.18 17.36 -8.80
N ARG A 51 9.11 18.13 -8.66
CA ARG A 51 7.73 17.74 -9.01
C ARG A 51 7.51 17.26 -10.47
N GLY A 52 8.55 17.15 -11.30
CA GLY A 52 8.46 16.70 -12.70
C GLY A 52 9.52 15.70 -13.23
N LYS A 53 10.53 15.22 -12.48
CA LYS A 53 11.56 14.33 -13.09
C LYS A 53 12.02 13.19 -12.17
N SER A 54 11.99 11.96 -12.72
CA SER A 54 12.24 10.69 -12.05
C SER A 54 13.58 10.62 -11.31
N SER A 55 13.53 10.48 -9.98
CA SER A 55 14.70 10.32 -9.13
C SER A 55 15.31 8.93 -9.25
N ARG A 56 16.64 8.87 -9.40
CA ARG A 56 17.47 7.67 -9.43
C ARG A 56 17.60 7.21 -7.97
N SER A 57 16.99 6.07 -7.62
CA SER A 57 17.09 5.48 -6.29
C SER A 57 18.57 5.15 -6.05
N ARG A 58 19.22 5.88 -5.13
CA ARG A 58 20.50 5.46 -4.55
C ARG A 58 20.16 4.30 -3.64
N ARG A 59 20.37 3.09 -4.16
CA ARG A 59 20.20 1.83 -3.44
C ARG A 59 21.30 1.75 -2.38
N TYR A 60 21.04 2.27 -1.18
CA TYR A 60 21.85 1.94 -0.01
C TYR A 60 21.45 0.52 0.39
N SER A 61 22.20 -0.46 -0.10
CA SER A 61 22.11 -1.83 0.40
C SER A 61 23.05 -1.92 1.61
N PRO A 62 22.57 -2.14 2.84
CA PRO A 62 23.45 -2.61 3.89
C PRO A 62 23.96 -3.98 3.46
N SER A 63 25.26 -4.06 3.22
CA SER A 63 25.99 -5.30 3.00
C SER A 63 25.88 -6.15 4.27
N TRP A 64 24.92 -7.09 4.32
CA TRP A 64 24.89 -8.16 5.32
C TRP A 64 25.96 -9.20 4.98
N SER A 65 27.23 -8.80 5.08
CA SER A 65 28.37 -9.71 5.02
C SER A 65 29.62 -9.02 5.54
N ARG A 66 29.89 -9.16 6.84
CA ARG A 66 31.16 -9.66 7.38
C ARG A 66 31.23 -9.48 8.90
N GLU A 67 31.79 -10.51 9.52
CA GLU A 67 32.38 -10.54 10.86
C GLU A 67 32.93 -9.20 11.35
N GLY A 68 32.58 -8.83 12.58
CA GLY A 68 33.45 -8.04 13.45
C GLY A 68 33.34 -6.51 13.38
N ALA A 69 32.16 -5.95 13.12
CA ALA A 69 31.94 -4.52 13.33
C ALA A 69 31.10 -4.29 14.59
N ASP A 70 31.76 -3.72 15.59
CA ASP A 70 31.16 -3.25 16.84
C ASP A 70 30.34 -1.98 16.54
N TYR A 71 29.15 -2.16 15.95
CA TYR A 71 28.21 -1.07 15.70
C TYR A 71 27.43 -0.81 16.99
N GLY A 72 27.60 0.38 17.58
CA GLY A 72 26.85 0.78 18.77
C GLY A 72 25.34 0.85 18.53
N LEU A 73 24.57 0.89 19.62
CA LEU A 73 23.10 1.01 19.57
C LEU A 73 22.65 2.28 18.82
N GLU A 74 23.48 3.32 18.88
CA GLU A 74 23.28 4.60 18.19
C GLU A 74 23.32 4.47 16.66
N GLU A 75 24.16 3.59 16.11
CA GLU A 75 24.33 3.41 14.66
C GLU A 75 23.38 2.34 14.07
N THR A 76 22.64 1.62 14.92
CA THR A 76 21.76 0.52 14.51
C THR A 76 20.31 0.76 14.89
N PHE A 77 19.99 0.71 16.18
CA PHE A 77 18.62 0.78 16.69
C PHE A 77 18.10 2.21 16.70
N CYS A 78 18.89 3.16 17.23
CA CYS A 78 18.46 4.57 17.39
C CYS A 78 18.35 5.33 16.06
N THR A 79 18.98 4.82 15.00
CA THR A 79 18.96 5.38 13.64
C THR A 79 18.17 4.52 12.65
N MET A 80 17.39 3.55 13.16
CA MET A 80 16.55 2.70 12.33
C MET A 80 15.63 3.53 11.44
N LYS A 81 15.51 3.13 10.18
CA LYS A 81 14.66 3.81 9.20
C LYS A 81 13.19 3.71 9.62
N MET A 82 12.57 4.86 9.89
CA MET A 82 11.16 4.96 10.31
C MET A 82 10.20 5.36 9.19
N ARG A 83 10.72 5.80 8.04
CA ARG A 83 9.92 6.31 6.92
C ARG A 83 10.35 5.74 5.57
N HIS A 84 9.40 5.55 4.68
CA HIS A 84 9.64 5.11 3.30
C HIS A 84 8.68 5.85 2.36
N ASN A 85 9.19 6.44 1.28
CA ASN A 85 8.36 7.13 0.29
C ASN A 85 7.76 6.12 -0.70
N MET A 86 6.44 5.96 -0.66
CA MET A 86 5.71 5.01 -1.50
C MET A 86 5.38 5.55 -2.90
N GLU A 87 5.59 6.84 -3.18
CA GLU A 87 5.24 7.47 -4.45
C GLU A 87 6.26 7.23 -5.58
N THR A 88 7.49 6.83 -5.22
CA THR A 88 8.60 6.62 -6.14
C THR A 88 8.26 5.59 -7.22
N ARG A 89 7.96 6.06 -8.44
CA ARG A 89 7.53 5.19 -9.55
C ARG A 89 8.49 4.04 -9.85
N ARG A 90 9.80 4.27 -9.70
CA ARG A 90 10.85 3.28 -9.98
C ARG A 90 10.92 2.13 -8.98
N GLU A 91 10.25 2.26 -7.83
CA GLU A 91 10.24 1.27 -6.75
C GLU A 91 8.92 0.49 -6.69
N SER A 92 8.09 0.59 -7.75
CA SER A 92 6.86 -0.18 -7.89
C SER A 92 7.20 -1.68 -8.06
N ASP A 93 6.57 -2.54 -7.27
CA ASP A 93 6.78 -4.00 -7.36
C ASP A 93 6.02 -4.62 -8.54
N VAL A 94 4.84 -4.06 -8.85
CA VAL A 94 4.03 -4.47 -9.99
C VAL A 94 3.78 -3.26 -10.86
N PHE A 95 4.04 -3.40 -12.16
CA PHE A 95 3.87 -2.32 -13.12
C PHE A 95 3.27 -2.85 -14.43
N SER A 96 2.26 -2.14 -14.92
CA SER A 96 1.68 -2.36 -16.23
C SER A 96 1.40 -1.02 -16.89
N ARG A 97 1.97 -0.81 -18.09
CA ARG A 97 1.78 0.43 -18.88
C ARG A 97 0.32 0.73 -19.19
N GLN A 98 -0.54 -0.29 -19.20
CA GLN A 98 -1.94 -0.19 -19.59
C GLN A 98 -2.92 -0.32 -18.42
N ALA A 99 -2.44 -0.69 -17.22
CA ALA A 99 -3.30 -0.92 -16.06
C ALA A 99 -2.92 -0.10 -14.84
N GLY A 100 -1.63 0.20 -14.63
CA GLY A 100 -1.18 1.01 -13.48
C GLY A 100 0.07 0.49 -12.78
N ARG A 101 0.16 0.73 -11.47
CA ARG A 101 1.28 0.34 -10.61
C ARG A 101 0.84 0.01 -9.18
N LEU A 102 1.59 -0.88 -8.53
CA LEU A 102 1.50 -1.18 -7.10
C LEU A 102 2.88 -1.09 -6.46
N ASN A 103 2.95 -0.54 -5.26
CA ASN A 103 4.14 -0.51 -4.42
C ASN A 103 3.78 -1.00 -3.02
N LEU A 104 4.29 -2.16 -2.65
CA LEU A 104 4.16 -2.79 -1.34
C LEU A 104 5.40 -2.45 -0.50
N VAL A 105 5.19 -1.86 0.67
CA VAL A 105 6.21 -1.64 1.69
C VAL A 105 5.93 -2.58 2.85
N ASN A 106 6.81 -3.57 2.99
CA ASN A 106 6.77 -4.60 4.01
C ASN A 106 8.09 -4.58 4.82
N MET A 107 8.29 -5.55 5.72
CA MET A 107 9.50 -5.58 6.56
C MET A 107 10.82 -5.59 5.78
N ASN A 108 10.82 -6.08 4.54
CA ASN A 108 12.02 -6.09 3.70
C ASN A 108 12.37 -4.69 3.16
N LYS A 109 11.39 -3.80 2.98
CA LYS A 109 11.62 -2.40 2.54
C LYS A 109 11.75 -1.42 3.69
N LEU A 110 11.14 -1.72 4.84
CA LEU A 110 11.14 -0.89 6.02
C LEU A 110 11.15 -1.78 7.29
N PRO A 111 12.34 -2.08 7.86
CA PRO A 111 12.49 -3.11 8.90
C PRO A 111 11.62 -2.96 10.16
N ILE A 112 11.29 -1.73 10.58
CA ILE A 112 10.37 -1.50 11.72
C ILE A 112 9.00 -2.16 11.51
N LEU A 113 8.59 -2.36 10.25
CA LEU A 113 7.34 -3.05 9.93
C LEU A 113 7.31 -4.51 10.39
N GLY A 114 8.47 -5.15 10.56
CA GLY A 114 8.56 -6.47 11.19
C GLY A 114 8.28 -6.44 12.69
N TRP A 115 8.58 -5.33 13.37
CA TRP A 115 8.36 -5.19 14.82
C TRP A 115 6.90 -4.91 15.16
N ILE A 116 6.22 -4.12 14.32
CA ILE A 116 4.79 -3.80 14.51
C ILE A 116 3.86 -4.80 13.81
N ASP A 117 4.41 -5.78 13.08
CA ASP A 117 3.71 -6.74 12.24
C ASP A 117 2.67 -6.14 11.27
N MET A 118 3.09 -5.11 10.53
CA MET A 118 2.22 -4.41 9.57
C MET A 118 2.92 -4.18 8.24
N SER A 119 2.15 -3.92 7.20
CA SER A 119 2.68 -3.44 5.92
C SER A 119 1.73 -2.42 5.29
N ALA A 120 2.20 -1.75 4.25
CA ALA A 120 1.41 -0.79 3.51
C ALA A 120 1.55 -1.00 2.00
N GLU A 121 0.50 -0.76 1.25
CA GLU A 121 0.54 -0.79 -0.22
C GLU A 121 -0.03 0.51 -0.78
N ARG A 122 0.67 1.10 -1.74
CA ARG A 122 0.18 2.22 -2.54
C ARG A 122 -0.12 1.72 -3.94
N GLY A 123 -1.33 1.97 -4.40
CA GLY A 123 -1.76 1.60 -5.74
C GLY A 123 -2.22 2.78 -6.56
N ASN A 124 -2.04 2.66 -7.87
CA ASN A 124 -2.58 3.57 -8.87
C ASN A 124 -3.04 2.72 -10.06
N LEU A 125 -4.33 2.78 -10.37
CA LEU A 125 -4.92 2.19 -11.56
C LEU A 125 -5.20 3.27 -12.59
N LEU A 126 -4.89 2.95 -13.85
CA LEU A 126 -5.30 3.75 -14.99
C LEU A 126 -6.81 3.62 -15.23
N PRO A 127 -7.42 4.55 -15.99
CA PRO A 127 -8.85 4.51 -16.26
C PRO A 127 -9.34 3.15 -16.75
N ASN A 128 -10.44 2.67 -16.19
CA ASN A 128 -11.07 1.38 -16.51
C ASN A 128 -10.21 0.13 -16.25
N ALA A 129 -9.01 0.26 -15.68
CA ALA A 129 -8.20 -0.88 -15.30
C ALA A 129 -8.80 -1.60 -14.08
N LEU A 130 -8.42 -2.87 -13.92
CA LEU A 130 -8.88 -3.72 -12.83
C LEU A 130 -7.72 -4.10 -11.93
N TYR A 131 -7.92 -4.02 -10.62
CA TYR A 131 -7.15 -4.80 -9.68
C TYR A 131 -7.75 -6.22 -9.69
N SER A 132 -6.95 -7.20 -10.12
CA SER A 132 -7.33 -8.60 -10.30
C SER A 132 -8.07 -9.13 -9.07
N PRO A 133 -9.16 -9.90 -9.24
CA PRO A 133 -9.84 -10.51 -8.12
C PRO A 133 -8.85 -11.35 -7.31
N HIS A 134 -8.79 -11.14 -6.00
CA HIS A 134 -7.84 -11.83 -5.14
C HIS A 134 -8.31 -11.83 -3.68
N TRP A 135 -7.72 -12.69 -2.85
CA TRP A 135 -7.88 -12.64 -1.39
C TRP A 135 -6.53 -12.55 -0.69
N SER A 136 -6.54 -12.09 0.58
CA SER A 136 -5.37 -12.23 1.45
C SER A 136 -5.40 -13.56 2.21
N MET A 137 -4.24 -14.21 2.35
CA MET A 137 -4.04 -15.35 3.24
C MET A 137 -3.53 -14.94 4.63
N THR A 138 -3.08 -13.72 4.83
CA THR A 138 -2.28 -13.32 6.01
C THR A 138 -2.74 -12.01 6.67
N ASP A 139 -3.54 -11.19 5.99
CA ASP A 139 -3.84 -9.82 6.44
C ASP A 139 -5.30 -9.39 6.23
N HIS A 140 -5.79 -8.59 7.16
CA HIS A 140 -6.89 -7.65 6.94
C HIS A 140 -6.33 -6.36 6.34
N ARG A 141 -7.15 -5.65 5.55
CA ARG A 141 -6.75 -4.40 4.90
C ARG A 141 -7.67 -3.26 5.24
N VAL A 142 -7.10 -2.13 5.62
CA VAL A 142 -7.80 -0.86 5.70
C VAL A 142 -7.36 -0.02 4.51
N VAL A 143 -8.29 0.31 3.62
CA VAL A 143 -8.02 1.03 2.38
C VAL A 143 -8.52 2.47 2.52
N TYR A 144 -7.66 3.43 2.21
CA TYR A 144 -7.98 4.84 2.08
C TYR A 144 -7.78 5.29 0.63
N VAL A 145 -8.83 5.89 0.05
CA VAL A 145 -8.80 6.37 -1.34
C VAL A 145 -8.18 7.76 -1.37
N THR A 146 -7.02 7.88 -2.02
CA THR A 146 -6.28 9.15 -2.11
C THR A 146 -6.65 9.98 -3.34
N GLY A 147 -7.22 9.37 -4.38
CA GLY A 147 -7.60 10.07 -5.60
C GLY A 147 -8.43 9.22 -6.56
N GLY A 148 -9.21 9.88 -7.42
CA GLY A 148 -10.08 9.22 -8.39
C GLY A 148 -11.26 8.47 -7.76
N ASP A 149 -11.76 7.47 -8.48
CA ASP A 149 -12.90 6.64 -8.09
C ASP A 149 -12.75 5.19 -8.57
N ALA A 150 -13.38 4.26 -7.87
CA ALA A 150 -13.45 2.86 -8.29
C ALA A 150 -14.78 2.22 -7.89
N HIS A 151 -15.21 1.25 -8.69
CA HIS A 151 -16.24 0.30 -8.30
C HIS A 151 -15.57 -0.90 -7.64
N VAL A 152 -15.90 -1.16 -6.38
CA VAL A 152 -15.25 -2.19 -5.55
C VAL A 152 -16.29 -3.21 -5.13
N GLN A 153 -15.96 -4.48 -5.34
CA GLN A 153 -16.76 -5.62 -4.87
C GLN A 153 -15.94 -6.45 -3.89
N ILE A 154 -16.60 -6.87 -2.80
CA ILE A 154 -16.01 -7.75 -1.79
C ILE A 154 -16.98 -8.90 -1.52
N SER A 155 -16.53 -10.13 -1.79
CA SER A 155 -17.30 -11.34 -1.55
C SER A 155 -16.82 -12.06 -0.29
N GLY A 156 -17.76 -12.43 0.56
CA GLY A 156 -17.52 -13.21 1.77
C GLY A 156 -17.39 -14.71 1.53
N SER A 157 -17.17 -15.46 2.61
CA SER A 157 -16.91 -16.91 2.58
C SER A 157 -18.07 -17.77 2.06
N LYS A 158 -19.30 -17.25 2.02
CA LYS A 158 -20.47 -17.96 1.47
C LYS A 158 -20.78 -17.53 0.03
N GLY A 159 -19.88 -16.81 -0.62
CA GLY A 159 -20.07 -16.27 -1.98
C GLY A 159 -21.01 -15.06 -2.05
N GLN A 160 -21.49 -14.56 -0.92
CA GLN A 160 -22.32 -13.37 -0.86
C GLN A 160 -21.49 -12.11 -1.07
N ASN A 161 -22.00 -11.18 -1.87
CA ASN A 161 -21.39 -9.88 -2.06
C ASN A 161 -21.71 -9.00 -0.83
N VAL A 162 -20.72 -8.79 0.04
CA VAL A 162 -20.90 -8.03 1.30
C VAL A 162 -20.65 -6.53 1.12
N PHE A 163 -20.07 -6.15 -0.02
CA PHE A 163 -19.76 -4.76 -0.34
C PHE A 163 -19.71 -4.60 -1.85
N ASP A 164 -20.60 -3.79 -2.42
CA ASP A 164 -20.70 -3.52 -3.86
C ASP A 164 -20.95 -2.04 -4.09
N GLU A 165 -19.90 -1.24 -4.05
CA GLU A 165 -20.02 0.22 -3.95
C GLU A 165 -19.05 0.96 -4.86
N ARG A 166 -19.44 2.19 -5.23
CA ARG A 166 -18.50 3.14 -5.82
C ARG A 166 -17.84 3.94 -4.70
N VAL A 167 -16.52 3.83 -4.61
CA VAL A 167 -15.70 4.57 -3.67
C VAL A 167 -14.98 5.71 -4.38
N SER A 168 -14.85 6.85 -3.73
CA SER A 168 -14.15 8.04 -4.24
C SER A 168 -13.14 8.55 -3.22
N GLN A 169 -12.29 9.50 -3.64
CA GLN A 169 -11.34 10.18 -2.77
C GLN A 169 -11.94 10.54 -1.39
N GLY A 170 -11.20 10.22 -0.33
CA GLY A 170 -11.61 10.43 1.06
C GLY A 170 -12.34 9.21 1.69
N SER A 171 -12.78 8.24 0.89
CA SER A 171 -13.44 7.03 1.40
C SER A 171 -12.45 6.13 2.14
N VAL A 172 -12.93 5.48 3.20
CA VAL A 172 -12.23 4.42 3.93
C VAL A 172 -13.11 3.17 3.93
N PHE A 173 -12.52 2.01 3.63
CA PHE A 173 -13.21 0.73 3.75
C PHE A 173 -12.25 -0.38 4.18
N VAL A 174 -12.80 -1.50 4.65
CA VAL A 174 -12.03 -2.62 5.18
C VAL A 174 -12.27 -3.87 4.32
N ILE A 175 -11.20 -4.59 4.02
CA ILE A 175 -11.24 -5.90 3.37
C ILE A 175 -10.75 -6.93 4.38
N PRO A 176 -11.64 -7.77 4.94
CA PRO A 176 -11.22 -8.81 5.86
C PRO A 176 -10.33 -9.86 5.17
N GLN A 177 -9.47 -10.52 5.95
CA GLN A 177 -8.68 -11.67 5.49
C GLN A 177 -9.60 -12.75 4.87
N PHE A 178 -9.13 -13.42 3.83
CA PHE A 178 -9.86 -14.41 3.02
C PHE A 178 -11.05 -13.90 2.20
N PHE A 179 -11.47 -12.64 2.34
CA PHE A 179 -12.53 -12.10 1.49
C PHE A 179 -11.96 -11.80 0.11
N VAL A 180 -12.72 -12.17 -0.93
CA VAL A 180 -12.31 -11.94 -2.32
C VAL A 180 -12.68 -10.50 -2.67
N THR A 181 -11.70 -9.72 -3.10
CA THR A 181 -11.90 -8.34 -3.54
C THR A 181 -11.56 -8.20 -5.02
N VAL A 182 -12.35 -7.39 -5.74
CA VAL A 182 -12.03 -6.87 -7.06
C VAL A 182 -12.33 -5.37 -7.08
N ALA A 183 -11.50 -4.60 -7.78
CA ALA A 183 -11.72 -3.16 -7.94
C ALA A 183 -11.53 -2.76 -9.39
N ARG A 184 -12.48 -2.01 -9.94
CA ARG A 184 -12.42 -1.40 -11.27
C ARG A 184 -12.29 0.11 -11.14
N ALA A 185 -11.22 0.67 -11.69
CA ALA A 185 -11.06 2.12 -11.73
C ALA A 185 -12.13 2.78 -12.61
N GLY A 186 -12.59 3.95 -12.16
CA GLY A 186 -13.44 4.83 -12.93
C GLY A 186 -12.70 5.49 -14.10
N ASN A 187 -13.32 6.52 -14.68
CA ASN A 187 -12.75 7.23 -15.84
C ASN A 187 -11.56 8.11 -15.47
N ASN A 188 -11.45 8.51 -14.20
CA ASN A 188 -10.37 9.36 -13.71
C ASN A 188 -9.20 8.56 -13.12
N GLY A 189 -9.23 7.22 -13.26
CA GLY A 189 -8.31 6.33 -12.56
C GLY A 189 -8.66 6.16 -11.07
N PHE A 190 -7.85 5.41 -10.35
CA PHE A 190 -8.06 5.12 -8.94
C PHE A 190 -6.72 5.05 -8.19
N GLU A 191 -6.59 5.83 -7.12
CA GLU A 191 -5.41 5.85 -6.26
C GLU A 191 -5.78 5.57 -4.82
N TRP A 192 -5.00 4.70 -4.17
CA TRP A 192 -5.23 4.32 -2.78
C TRP A 192 -3.93 4.10 -2.03
N VAL A 193 -4.06 4.13 -0.70
CA VAL A 193 -3.12 3.54 0.23
C VAL A 193 -3.89 2.52 1.06
N SER A 194 -3.32 1.34 1.25
CA SER A 194 -3.87 0.34 2.14
C SER A 194 -2.87 -0.05 3.23
N PHE A 195 -3.36 -0.18 4.45
CA PHE A 195 -2.62 -0.71 5.59
C PHE A 195 -3.03 -2.16 5.80
N LYS A 196 -2.06 -3.04 6.00
CA LYS A 196 -2.25 -4.48 6.11
C LYS A 196 -1.74 -4.95 7.46
N THR A 197 -2.52 -5.79 8.13
CA THR A 197 -2.22 -6.31 9.47
C THR A 197 -1.25 -7.51 9.43
N SER A 198 -0.21 -7.42 8.61
CA SER A 198 0.89 -8.38 8.54
C SER A 198 2.12 -7.72 7.94
N SER A 199 3.29 -8.03 8.48
CA SER A 199 4.60 -7.60 7.98
C SER A 199 5.01 -8.25 6.67
N GLN A 200 4.39 -9.36 6.27
CA GLN A 200 4.65 -10.10 5.03
C GLN A 200 3.35 -10.55 4.35
N PRO A 201 2.60 -9.61 3.76
CA PRO A 201 1.28 -9.92 3.22
C PRO A 201 1.37 -10.85 2.01
N MET A 202 0.58 -11.92 2.01
CA MET A 202 0.49 -12.89 0.92
C MET A 202 -0.91 -12.84 0.29
N GLN A 203 -0.94 -12.65 -1.02
CA GLN A 203 -2.18 -12.54 -1.81
C GLN A 203 -2.27 -13.66 -2.83
N SER A 204 -3.48 -14.18 -3.02
CA SER A 204 -3.77 -15.21 -4.02
C SER A 204 -4.71 -14.63 -5.09
N PRO A 205 -4.20 -14.32 -6.30
CA PRO A 205 -5.05 -13.82 -7.37
C PRO A 205 -5.84 -14.94 -8.04
N LEU A 206 -7.04 -14.61 -8.52
CA LEU A 206 -7.90 -15.47 -9.30
C LEU A 206 -7.69 -15.29 -10.80
N ALA A 207 -7.20 -14.14 -11.27
CA ALA A 207 -6.95 -13.92 -12.70
C ALA A 207 -5.52 -13.40 -12.96
N GLY A 208 -4.95 -13.82 -14.09
CA GLY A 208 -3.61 -13.43 -14.52
C GLY A 208 -2.57 -14.55 -14.44
N TYR A 209 -1.31 -14.19 -14.70
CA TYR A 209 -0.16 -15.11 -14.76
C TYR A 209 0.08 -15.91 -13.47
N THR A 210 -0.14 -15.29 -12.31
CA THR A 210 0.06 -15.91 -10.99
C THR A 210 -1.24 -16.43 -10.38
N SER A 211 -2.29 -16.60 -11.20
CA SER A 211 -3.61 -16.99 -10.69
C SER A 211 -3.70 -18.43 -10.22
N VAL A 212 -4.62 -18.69 -9.29
CA VAL A 212 -4.95 -20.04 -8.84
C VAL A 212 -5.42 -20.93 -10.00
N PHE A 213 -6.18 -20.39 -10.97
CA PHE A 213 -6.56 -21.16 -12.15
C PHE A 213 -5.38 -21.64 -12.97
N ARG A 214 -4.28 -20.87 -13.07
CA ARG A 214 -3.07 -21.34 -13.75
C ARG A 214 -2.42 -22.53 -13.07
N ALA A 215 -2.49 -22.59 -11.74
CA ALA A 215 -1.95 -23.69 -10.95
C ALA A 215 -2.79 -24.98 -11.01
N LEU A 216 -4.09 -24.90 -11.32
CA LEU A 216 -4.95 -26.07 -11.40
C LEU A 216 -4.77 -26.84 -12.71
N PRO A 217 -4.75 -28.18 -12.72
CA PRO A 217 -4.80 -28.97 -13.95
C PRO A 217 -6.07 -28.65 -14.75
N LEU A 218 -5.95 -28.67 -16.09
CA LEU A 218 -7.08 -28.31 -16.98
C LEU A 218 -8.33 -29.16 -16.69
N GLN A 219 -8.13 -30.46 -16.47
CA GLN A 219 -9.20 -31.41 -16.15
C GLN A 219 -9.94 -31.08 -14.85
N ILE A 220 -9.28 -30.48 -13.86
CA ILE A 220 -9.95 -30.07 -12.61
C ILE A 220 -10.90 -28.90 -12.91
N ILE A 221 -10.49 -27.96 -13.74
CA ILE A 221 -11.32 -26.81 -14.12
C ILE A 221 -12.51 -27.27 -14.96
N THR A 222 -12.30 -28.10 -15.98
CA THR A 222 -13.39 -28.55 -16.85
C THR A 222 -14.44 -29.35 -16.09
N ASN A 223 -14.03 -30.23 -15.18
CA ASN A 223 -14.97 -31.00 -14.36
C ASN A 223 -15.65 -30.14 -13.28
N ALA A 224 -14.92 -29.26 -12.60
CA ALA A 224 -15.48 -28.45 -11.52
C ALA A 224 -16.49 -27.40 -12.02
N TYR A 225 -16.21 -26.78 -13.16
CA TYR A 225 -17.06 -25.73 -13.74
C TYR A 225 -17.97 -26.23 -14.87
N GLN A 226 -17.88 -27.51 -15.23
CA GLN A 226 -18.65 -28.13 -16.33
C GLN A 226 -18.50 -27.37 -17.66
N ILE A 227 -17.26 -26.98 -17.98
CA ILE A 227 -16.92 -26.22 -19.20
C ILE A 227 -16.05 -27.04 -20.14
N SER A 228 -16.01 -26.65 -21.41
CA SER A 228 -15.16 -27.28 -22.42
C SER A 228 -13.67 -27.06 -22.13
N ASN A 229 -12.81 -27.93 -22.69
CA ASN A 229 -11.35 -27.75 -22.62
C ASN A 229 -10.92 -26.37 -23.12
N ARG A 230 -11.54 -25.89 -24.20
CA ARG A 230 -11.25 -24.57 -24.77
C ARG A 230 -11.62 -23.44 -23.82
N GLU A 231 -12.79 -23.48 -23.20
CA GLU A 231 -13.19 -22.46 -22.21
C GLU A 231 -12.29 -22.47 -20.98
N ALA A 232 -11.87 -23.65 -20.52
CA ALA A 232 -10.91 -23.77 -19.43
C ALA A 232 -9.53 -23.22 -19.80
N GLU A 233 -9.05 -23.45 -21.03
CA GLU A 233 -7.82 -22.84 -21.55
C GLU A 233 -7.96 -21.32 -21.63
N GLU A 234 -9.08 -20.81 -22.14
CA GLU A 234 -9.39 -19.38 -22.20
C GLU A 234 -9.39 -18.74 -20.79
N LEU A 235 -9.98 -19.42 -19.79
CA LEU A 235 -9.96 -18.98 -18.40
C LEU A 235 -8.53 -18.89 -17.83
N LYS A 236 -7.68 -19.88 -18.15
CA LYS A 236 -6.29 -19.93 -17.68
C LYS A 236 -5.37 -18.91 -18.39
N TYR A 237 -5.55 -18.72 -19.69
CA TYR A 237 -4.52 -18.08 -20.53
C TYR A 237 -4.91 -16.73 -21.13
N ASN A 238 -6.19 -16.32 -21.14
CA ASN A 238 -6.60 -15.02 -21.73
C ASN A 238 -5.91 -13.78 -21.12
N ARG A 239 -5.40 -13.90 -19.89
CA ARG A 239 -4.70 -12.82 -19.16
C ARG A 239 -3.27 -13.22 -18.77
N GLU A 240 -2.65 -14.15 -19.49
CA GLU A 240 -1.41 -14.78 -19.06
C GLU A 240 -0.19 -13.85 -18.93
N HIS A 241 -0.20 -12.67 -19.53
CA HIS A 241 0.88 -11.69 -19.42
C HIS A 241 0.59 -10.59 -18.39
N GLN A 242 -0.44 -10.74 -17.57
CA GLN A 242 -0.88 -9.73 -16.62
C GLN A 242 -0.87 -10.30 -15.20
N THR A 243 -0.31 -9.57 -14.25
CA THR A 243 -0.17 -9.99 -12.85
C THR A 243 -0.71 -8.89 -11.95
N PHE A 244 -1.73 -9.20 -11.13
CA PHE A 244 -2.48 -8.28 -10.26
C PHE A 244 -3.16 -7.10 -10.96
N LEU A 245 -2.54 -6.45 -11.94
CA LEU A 245 -3.08 -5.32 -12.66
C LEU A 245 -3.56 -5.75 -14.04
N LEU A 246 -4.87 -5.68 -14.27
CA LEU A 246 -5.48 -6.13 -15.51
C LEU A 246 -5.88 -4.93 -16.37
N SER A 247 -5.43 -4.93 -17.63
CA SER A 247 -5.76 -3.87 -18.58
C SER A 247 -7.25 -3.90 -18.96
N PRO A 248 -7.85 -2.76 -19.32
CA PRO A 248 -9.24 -2.72 -19.79
C PRO A 248 -9.45 -3.68 -20.97
N SER A 249 -10.49 -4.51 -20.91
CA SER A 249 -10.87 -5.37 -22.05
C SER A 249 -11.87 -4.66 -22.94
N ARG A 250 -11.68 -4.73 -24.28
CA ARG A 250 -12.66 -4.24 -25.26
C ARG A 250 -14.02 -4.94 -25.15
N LYS A 251 -14.07 -6.17 -24.62
CA LYS A 251 -15.32 -6.93 -24.43
C LYS A 251 -16.17 -6.38 -23.27
N SER A 252 -15.57 -5.72 -22.28
CA SER A 252 -16.25 -5.20 -21.08
C SER A 252 -16.95 -3.85 -21.30
N ILE A 253 -16.60 -3.11 -22.35
CA ILE A 253 -17.20 -1.80 -22.67
C ILE A 253 -18.63 -1.96 -23.22
N ARG A 254 -19.06 -3.18 -23.58
CA ARG A 254 -20.34 -3.47 -24.21
C ARG A 254 -21.42 -4.06 -23.32
N MET A 255 -21.24 -4.16 -22.00
CA MET A 255 -22.35 -4.57 -21.12
C MET A 255 -23.18 -3.35 -20.73
N PRO A 256 -24.42 -3.20 -21.25
CA PRO A 256 -25.36 -2.22 -20.71
C PRO A 256 -25.73 -2.64 -19.29
N VAL A 257 -25.82 -1.66 -18.40
CA VAL A 257 -26.47 -1.83 -17.10
C VAL A 257 -27.93 -2.20 -17.39
N VAL A 258 -28.33 -3.40 -16.98
CA VAL A 258 -29.74 -3.82 -16.95
C VAL A 258 -30.32 -3.40 -15.62
#